data_AF-A0A3D2C827-F1
#
_entry.id   AF-A0A3D2C827-F1
#
_cell.length_a   1.000
_cell.length_b   1.000
_cell.length_c   1.000
_cell.angle_alpha   90.00
_cell.angle_beta   90.00
_cell.angle_gamma   90.00
#
_symmetry.space_group_name_H-M   'P 1'
#
loop_
_entity.id
_entity.type
_entity.pdbx_description
1 polymer ?
#
loop_
_entity_poly.entity_id
_entity_poly.type
_entity_poly.pdbx_seq_one_letter_code
_entity_poly.pdbx_strand_id
1 'polypeptide(L)'
;MRCPSISPLFACAFVACADQKISSTADPYLSPQDADGDGYTADRDCDDGDPWVHPGAVEVCDPYSRDENCDGVANDADPGLDPTSASLWFPDNDADGWGDADHPGVYACVQPTGMVADQTDCNDTEVAVHPEAAEVCDGIDND
;
A
#
# COMPACT_ATOMS: atom_id res chain seq x y z
N MET A 1 6.34 23.41 -18.95
CA MET A 1 6.69 23.59 -17.53
C MET A 1 8.21 23.49 -17.43
N ARG A 2 8.81 23.56 -16.24
CA ARG A 2 10.18 23.11 -16.03
C ARG A 2 10.14 21.89 -15.12
N CYS A 3 10.89 20.87 -15.45
CA CYS A 3 10.94 19.65 -14.67
C CYS A 3 11.97 19.87 -13.53
N PRO A 4 11.63 19.50 -12.28
CA PRO A 4 12.56 19.65 -11.18
C PRO A 4 13.51 18.45 -11.14
N SER A 5 14.78 18.63 -11.55
CA SER A 5 15.77 17.55 -11.52
C SER A 5 15.85 16.87 -10.14
N ILE A 6 15.52 15.57 -10.07
CA ILE A 6 15.64 14.78 -8.85
C ILE A 6 17.03 14.17 -8.81
N SER A 7 17.95 14.77 -8.06
CA SER A 7 19.25 14.17 -7.79
C SER A 7 19.07 12.91 -6.93
N PRO A 8 19.59 11.73 -7.33
CA PRO A 8 19.38 10.50 -6.59
C PRO A 8 20.16 10.55 -5.27
N LEU A 9 19.43 10.65 -4.15
CA LEU A 9 20.00 10.44 -2.82
C LEU A 9 20.21 8.94 -2.63
N PHE A 10 21.46 8.51 -2.86
CA PHE A 10 21.95 7.17 -2.55
C PHE A 10 21.63 6.79 -1.09
N ALA A 11 20.70 5.84 -0.90
CA ALA A 11 20.46 5.20 0.39
C ALA A 11 21.53 4.13 0.67
N CYS A 12 22.31 4.33 1.74
CA CYS A 12 23.16 3.28 2.30
C CYS A 12 22.30 2.31 3.13
N ALA A 13 22.31 1.04 2.74
CA ALA A 13 21.76 -0.09 3.48
C ALA A 13 22.58 -0.39 4.76
N PHE A 14 21.92 -0.96 5.79
CA PHE A 14 22.13 -2.34 6.29
C PHE A 14 21.68 -2.55 7.76
N VAL A 15 20.95 -3.66 7.97
CA VAL A 15 21.00 -4.60 9.13
C VAL A 15 20.28 -4.14 10.43
N ALA A 16 19.47 -4.93 11.16
CA ALA A 16 19.31 -6.39 11.26
C ALA A 16 17.84 -6.79 11.54
N CYS A 17 17.49 -8.00 11.12
CA CYS A 17 16.37 -8.76 11.69
C CYS A 17 16.80 -9.32 13.05
N ALA A 18 16.02 -9.09 14.10
CA ALA A 18 16.19 -9.73 15.40
C ALA A 18 15.02 -10.69 15.65
N ASP A 19 15.40 -11.96 15.77
CA ASP A 19 14.61 -13.14 16.05
C ASP A 19 14.30 -13.21 17.55
N GLN A 20 13.02 -13.25 17.95
CA GLN A 20 12.59 -13.87 19.21
C GLN A 20 11.25 -14.57 19.07
N LYS A 21 11.33 -15.88 18.83
CA LYS A 21 10.30 -16.84 19.20
C LYS A 21 10.04 -16.80 20.72
N ILE A 22 8.76 -16.68 21.11
CA ILE A 22 8.25 -17.09 22.43
C ILE A 22 7.10 -18.06 22.12
N SER A 23 7.33 -19.37 22.05
CA SER A 23 7.43 -20.33 23.16
C SER A 23 6.09 -20.69 23.80
N SER A 24 5.52 -21.75 23.24
CA SER A 24 4.66 -22.77 23.87
C SER A 24 4.59 -22.77 25.40
N THR A 25 3.39 -22.55 25.93
CA THR A 25 2.78 -23.42 26.93
C THR A 25 1.28 -23.41 26.67
N ALA A 26 0.69 -24.61 26.49
CA ALA A 26 -0.75 -24.80 26.39
C ALA A 26 -1.46 -24.08 27.54
N ASP A 27 -2.11 -22.97 27.21
CA ASP A 27 -3.02 -22.25 28.10
C ASP A 27 -4.34 -23.05 28.14
N PRO A 28 -4.87 -23.43 29.32
CA PRO A 28 -6.14 -24.14 29.43
C PRO A 28 -7.38 -23.34 28.95
N TYR A 29 -7.18 -22.13 28.41
CA TYR A 29 -8.21 -21.36 27.70
C TYR A 29 -8.12 -21.40 26.17
N LEU A 30 -7.10 -22.03 25.57
CA LEU A 30 -7.13 -22.37 24.14
C LEU A 30 -8.19 -23.45 23.95
N SER A 31 -9.42 -23.02 23.70
CA SER A 31 -10.42 -23.90 23.14
C SER A 31 -9.85 -24.38 21.80
N PRO A 32 -9.95 -25.67 21.43
CA PRO A 32 -9.51 -26.13 20.11
C PRO A 32 -10.33 -25.54 18.95
N GLN A 33 -11.12 -24.49 19.22
CA GLN A 33 -12.00 -23.76 18.31
C GLN A 33 -11.65 -22.27 18.28
N ASP A 34 -10.60 -21.80 18.97
CA ASP A 34 -10.11 -20.40 19.01
C ASP A 34 -8.58 -20.53 19.01
N ALA A 35 -7.99 -20.63 17.82
CA ALA A 35 -6.59 -21.06 17.70
C ALA A 35 -5.57 -19.91 17.83
N ASP A 36 -6.00 -18.66 17.66
CA ASP A 36 -5.16 -17.48 17.82
C ASP A 36 -5.42 -16.69 19.12
N GLY A 37 -6.50 -16.98 19.84
CA GLY A 37 -6.75 -16.47 21.20
C GLY A 37 -7.34 -15.06 21.23
N ASP A 38 -8.01 -14.63 20.16
CA ASP A 38 -8.65 -13.33 20.02
C ASP A 38 -10.04 -13.26 20.69
N GLY A 39 -10.56 -14.41 21.13
CA GLY A 39 -11.86 -14.58 21.78
C GLY A 39 -13.01 -14.89 20.83
N TYR A 40 -12.74 -15.10 19.55
CA TYR A 40 -13.66 -15.61 18.55
C TYR A 40 -13.37 -17.07 18.24
N THR A 41 -14.42 -17.79 17.85
CA THR A 41 -14.27 -19.19 17.45
C THR A 41 -14.15 -19.30 15.94
N ALA A 42 -13.51 -20.36 15.44
CA ALA A 42 -13.31 -20.66 14.02
C ALA A 42 -14.57 -20.67 13.14
N ASP A 43 -15.79 -20.71 13.72
CA ASP A 43 -17.05 -20.56 12.96
C ASP A 43 -17.47 -19.10 12.74
N ARG A 44 -16.81 -18.16 13.40
CA ARG A 44 -17.04 -16.71 13.38
C ARG A 44 -15.84 -15.92 12.91
N ASP A 45 -14.66 -16.46 13.14
CA ASP A 45 -13.42 -15.91 12.66
C ASP A 45 -13.10 -16.42 11.23
N CYS A 46 -12.87 -15.47 10.34
CA CYS A 46 -12.53 -15.74 8.95
C CYS A 46 -11.05 -16.15 8.76
N ASP A 47 -10.19 -15.91 9.76
CA ASP A 47 -8.79 -16.37 9.83
C ASP A 47 -8.37 -16.69 11.28
N ASP A 48 -8.86 -17.82 11.83
CA ASP A 48 -8.59 -18.37 13.19
C ASP A 48 -7.09 -18.65 13.50
N GLY A 49 -6.18 -18.24 12.62
CA GLY A 49 -4.73 -18.27 12.82
C GLY A 49 -4.08 -16.90 12.98
N ASP A 50 -4.85 -15.80 12.91
CA ASP A 50 -4.38 -14.43 13.03
C ASP A 50 -5.26 -13.62 14.00
N PRO A 51 -4.79 -13.32 15.22
CA PRO A 51 -5.62 -12.70 16.26
C PRO A 51 -5.96 -11.23 16.01
N TRP A 52 -5.57 -10.68 14.85
CA TRP A 52 -5.94 -9.36 14.38
C TRP A 52 -7.04 -9.39 13.30
N VAL A 53 -7.44 -10.58 12.85
CA VAL A 53 -8.53 -10.80 11.89
C VAL A 53 -9.67 -11.43 12.64
N HIS A 54 -10.74 -10.69 12.85
CA HIS A 54 -11.88 -11.17 13.61
C HIS A 54 -13.09 -10.23 13.50
N PRO A 55 -14.31 -10.70 13.82
CA PRO A 55 -15.49 -9.85 13.85
C PRO A 55 -15.28 -8.50 14.54
N GLY A 56 -15.43 -7.42 13.77
CA GLY A 56 -15.30 -6.05 14.27
C GLY A 56 -13.87 -5.56 14.50
N ALA A 57 -12.85 -6.21 13.95
CA ALA A 57 -11.51 -5.63 13.84
C ALA A 57 -11.54 -4.34 12.99
N VAL A 58 -10.43 -3.59 13.01
CA VAL A 58 -10.27 -2.42 12.14
C VAL A 58 -9.84 -2.91 10.77
N GLU A 59 -10.62 -2.56 9.76
CA GLU A 59 -10.28 -2.82 8.36
C GLU A 59 -9.13 -1.92 7.92
N VAL A 60 -8.10 -2.51 7.31
CA VAL A 60 -6.91 -1.77 6.88
C VAL A 60 -6.51 -2.18 5.46
N CYS A 61 -5.94 -1.23 4.71
CA CYS A 61 -5.45 -1.52 3.38
C CYS A 61 -4.31 -2.54 3.41
N ASP A 62 -4.48 -3.61 2.65
CA ASP A 62 -3.47 -4.65 2.48
C ASP A 62 -3.40 -5.14 1.02
N PRO A 63 -2.27 -5.72 0.57
CA PRO A 63 -2.09 -6.14 -0.82
C PRO A 63 -2.84 -7.44 -1.19
N TYR A 64 -3.43 -8.15 -0.22
CA TYR A 64 -4.11 -9.42 -0.41
C TYR A 64 -5.64 -9.34 -0.31
N SER A 65 -6.20 -8.15 -0.03
CA SER A 65 -7.64 -7.95 0.18
C SER A 65 -8.18 -8.89 1.25
N ARG A 66 -7.52 -8.89 2.39
CA ARG A 66 -7.97 -9.60 3.57
C ARG A 66 -9.10 -8.79 4.20
N ASP A 67 -10.13 -9.51 4.62
CA ASP A 67 -11.27 -8.96 5.38
C ASP A 67 -10.88 -9.08 6.85
N GLU A 68 -10.37 -8.01 7.45
CA GLU A 68 -9.92 -8.06 8.85
C GLU A 68 -11.09 -8.17 9.80
N ASN A 69 -12.25 -7.60 9.46
CA ASN A 69 -13.38 -7.49 10.37
C ASN A 69 -14.43 -8.59 10.19
N CYS A 70 -14.18 -9.53 9.28
CA CYS A 70 -15.00 -10.68 8.91
C CYS A 70 -16.46 -10.35 8.52
N ASP A 71 -16.72 -9.21 7.87
CA ASP A 71 -18.05 -8.81 7.42
C ASP A 71 -18.36 -9.15 5.95
N GLY A 72 -17.39 -9.70 5.23
CA GLY A 72 -17.49 -10.18 3.85
C GLY A 72 -17.12 -9.14 2.79
N VAL A 73 -16.63 -7.97 3.18
CA VAL A 73 -15.97 -7.00 2.28
C VAL A 73 -14.55 -6.73 2.76
N ALA A 74 -13.71 -6.17 1.89
CA ALA A 74 -12.32 -5.87 2.20
C ALA A 74 -11.83 -4.64 1.44
N ASN A 75 -10.79 -3.98 1.95
CA ASN A 75 -10.09 -2.88 1.27
C ASN A 75 -11.07 -1.78 0.82
N ASP A 76 -10.88 -1.24 -0.39
CA ASP A 76 -11.71 -0.17 -1.00
C ASP A 76 -13.20 -0.54 -1.14
N ALA A 77 -13.56 -1.82 -1.00
CA ALA A 77 -14.95 -2.26 -1.00
C ALA A 77 -15.62 -2.19 0.38
N ASP A 78 -14.84 -2.04 1.45
CA ASP A 78 -15.33 -2.00 2.83
C ASP A 78 -15.60 -0.55 3.30
N PRO A 79 -16.84 -0.19 3.69
CA PRO A 79 -17.17 1.13 4.23
C PRO A 79 -16.56 1.43 5.61
N GLY A 80 -16.07 0.42 6.32
CA GLY A 80 -15.37 0.47 7.61
C GLY A 80 -13.86 0.63 7.52
N LEU A 81 -13.30 0.66 6.29
CA LEU A 81 -11.87 0.88 6.04
C LEU A 81 -11.32 2.09 6.81
N ASP A 82 -10.20 1.88 7.52
CA ASP A 82 -9.41 2.97 8.09
C ASP A 82 -8.71 3.75 6.96
N PRO A 83 -9.15 4.99 6.66
CA PRO A 83 -8.60 5.75 5.54
C PRO A 83 -7.13 6.14 5.73
N THR A 84 -6.59 6.03 6.95
CA THR A 84 -5.18 6.31 7.23
C THR A 84 -4.24 5.20 6.74
N SER A 85 -4.79 4.02 6.44
CA SER A 85 -4.04 2.90 5.85
C SER A 85 -3.92 2.99 4.32
N ALA A 86 -4.72 3.84 3.67
CA ALA A 86 -4.72 3.98 2.21
C ALA A 86 -3.48 4.71 1.67
N SER A 87 -3.02 4.26 0.51
CA SER A 87 -1.94 4.93 -0.24
C SER A 87 -2.52 5.94 -1.22
N LEU A 88 -1.73 6.96 -1.55
CA LEU A 88 -2.10 7.99 -2.53
C LEU A 88 -1.52 7.63 -3.90
N TRP A 89 -2.37 7.69 -4.94
CA TRP A 89 -2.03 7.30 -6.31
C TRP A 89 -2.33 8.44 -7.29
N PHE A 90 -1.44 8.67 -8.25
CA PHE A 90 -1.50 9.76 -9.20
C PHE A 90 -1.63 9.22 -10.63
N PRO A 91 -2.38 9.88 -11.53
CA PRO A 91 -2.47 9.48 -12.93
C PRO A 91 -1.09 9.38 -13.58
N ASP A 92 -0.91 8.38 -14.43
CA ASP A 92 0.23 8.17 -15.32
C ASP A 92 -0.36 7.99 -16.74
N ASN A 93 -0.64 9.11 -17.40
CA ASN A 93 -1.41 9.18 -18.64
C ASN A 93 -0.58 8.83 -19.88
N ASP A 94 0.75 9.01 -19.82
CA ASP A 94 1.66 8.67 -20.91
C ASP A 94 2.44 7.35 -20.71
N ALA A 95 2.27 6.72 -19.55
CA ALA A 95 2.77 5.40 -19.17
C ALA A 95 4.30 5.32 -19.08
N ASP A 96 4.95 6.38 -18.61
CA ASP A 96 6.38 6.43 -18.37
C ASP A 96 6.79 6.01 -16.94
N GLY A 97 5.81 5.87 -16.04
CA GLY A 97 5.98 5.46 -14.65
C GLY A 97 6.08 6.61 -13.65
N TRP A 98 5.93 7.86 -14.09
CA TRP A 98 5.88 9.07 -13.28
C TRP A 98 4.44 9.56 -13.18
N GLY A 99 4.06 10.11 -12.03
CA GLY A 99 2.68 10.52 -11.80
C GLY A 99 2.49 12.02 -11.92
N ASP A 100 1.35 12.45 -12.48
CA ASP A 100 1.01 13.85 -12.72
C ASP A 100 1.17 14.72 -11.46
N ALA A 101 2.16 15.63 -11.48
CA ALA A 101 2.43 16.55 -10.37
C ALA A 101 1.38 17.67 -10.22
N ASP A 102 0.62 17.96 -11.27
CA ASP A 102 -0.39 19.02 -11.32
C ASP A 102 -1.80 18.51 -10.95
N HIS A 103 -2.02 17.18 -10.87
CA HIS A 103 -3.30 16.59 -10.46
C HIS A 103 -3.31 16.05 -9.02
N PRO A 104 -4.43 16.20 -8.29
CA PRO A 104 -4.57 15.59 -6.99
C PRO A 104 -4.63 14.06 -7.12
N GLY A 105 -3.89 13.37 -6.26
CA GLY A 105 -3.96 11.92 -6.17
C GLY A 105 -5.30 11.40 -5.60
N VAL A 106 -5.53 10.11 -5.78
CA VAL A 106 -6.67 9.36 -5.25
C VAL A 106 -6.18 8.37 -4.20
N TYR A 107 -6.86 8.31 -3.05
CA TYR A 107 -6.59 7.28 -2.05
C TYR A 107 -7.17 5.95 -2.49
N ALA A 108 -6.35 4.90 -2.47
CA ALA A 108 -6.79 3.53 -2.71
C ALA A 108 -5.86 2.53 -1.99
N CYS A 109 -6.39 1.38 -1.62
CA CYS A 109 -5.60 0.32 -0.99
C CYS A 109 -4.62 -0.33 -1.98
N VAL A 110 -5.10 -0.59 -3.20
CA VAL A 110 -4.31 -1.21 -4.27
C VAL A 110 -4.14 -0.23 -5.42
N GLN A 111 -2.98 -0.28 -6.08
CA GLN A 111 -2.67 0.55 -7.25
C GLN A 111 -3.80 0.49 -8.29
N PRO A 112 -4.49 1.62 -8.55
CA PRO A 112 -5.45 1.69 -9.64
C PRO A 112 -4.76 1.56 -10.99
N THR A 113 -5.48 1.04 -11.99
CA THR A 113 -4.95 0.96 -13.36
C THR A 113 -4.67 2.36 -13.92
N GLY A 114 -3.48 2.57 -14.46
CA GLY A 114 -3.06 3.87 -15.03
C GLY A 114 -2.69 4.91 -13.97
N MET A 115 -2.32 4.48 -12.77
CA MET A 115 -1.84 5.36 -11.71
C MET A 115 -0.56 4.81 -11.08
N VAL A 116 0.28 5.69 -10.56
CA VAL A 116 1.53 5.37 -9.85
C VAL A 116 1.58 6.10 -8.50
N ALA A 117 2.47 5.66 -7.61
CA ALA A 117 2.63 6.31 -6.30
C ALA A 117 3.48 7.60 -6.38
N ASP A 118 4.17 7.78 -7.49
CA ASP A 118 4.93 9.00 -7.78
C ASP A 118 3.99 10.17 -8.13
N GLN A 119 4.44 11.41 -7.93
CA GLN A 119 3.69 12.63 -8.24
C GLN A 119 4.61 13.75 -8.74
N THR A 120 5.61 13.37 -9.52
CA THR A 120 6.69 14.26 -9.92
C THR A 120 6.77 14.50 -11.43
N ASP A 121 5.85 13.92 -12.20
CA ASP A 121 5.76 14.20 -13.63
C ASP A 121 5.31 15.64 -13.88
N CYS A 122 6.20 16.39 -14.52
CA CYS A 122 6.03 17.77 -14.94
C CYS A 122 5.23 17.94 -16.24
N ASN A 123 5.05 16.86 -17.00
CA ASN A 123 4.26 16.79 -18.22
C ASN A 123 3.77 15.36 -18.51
N ASP A 124 2.70 14.98 -17.81
CA ASP A 124 1.97 13.69 -17.90
C ASP A 124 1.22 13.48 -19.23
N THR A 125 1.78 13.95 -20.34
CA THR A 125 1.26 13.72 -21.69
C THR A 125 2.35 13.35 -22.68
N GLU A 126 3.62 13.30 -22.25
CA GLU A 126 4.80 13.09 -23.08
C GLU A 126 5.82 12.22 -22.34
N VAL A 127 5.85 10.91 -22.66
CA VAL A 127 6.71 9.84 -22.07
C VAL A 127 8.22 10.13 -21.99
N ALA A 128 8.69 11.22 -22.59
CA ALA A 128 10.09 11.64 -22.65
C ALA A 128 10.35 12.92 -21.82
N VAL A 129 9.38 13.39 -21.04
CA VAL A 129 9.44 14.61 -20.25
C VAL A 129 9.05 14.28 -18.81
N HIS A 130 10.02 13.87 -18.02
CA HIS A 130 9.84 13.45 -16.64
C HIS A 130 11.16 13.63 -15.85
N PRO A 131 11.17 13.65 -14.51
CA PRO A 131 12.35 14.06 -13.72
C PRO A 131 13.64 13.23 -13.85
N GLU A 132 13.56 12.07 -14.52
CA GLU A 132 14.70 11.19 -14.81
C GLU A 132 14.93 11.02 -16.33
N ALA A 133 14.26 11.83 -17.16
CA ALA A 133 14.48 11.82 -18.60
C ALA A 133 15.89 12.34 -18.92
N ALA A 134 16.40 12.03 -20.10
CA ALA A 134 17.65 12.60 -20.55
C ALA A 134 17.37 13.94 -21.23
N GLU A 135 17.99 15.02 -20.74
CA GLU A 135 18.03 16.31 -21.44
C GLU A 135 18.55 16.15 -22.87
N VAL A 136 17.71 16.50 -23.84
CA VAL A 136 18.10 16.59 -25.25
C VAL A 136 18.17 18.05 -25.69
N CYS A 137 19.07 18.35 -26.63
CA CYS A 137 19.24 19.72 -27.13
C CYS A 137 18.16 20.12 -28.14
N ASP A 138 16.89 19.99 -27.78
CA ASP A 138 15.73 20.35 -28.62
C ASP A 138 15.03 21.66 -28.16
N GLY A 139 15.43 22.20 -27.01
CA GLY A 139 14.88 23.43 -26.44
C GLY A 139 13.66 23.22 -25.54
N ILE A 140 13.32 21.97 -25.24
CA ILE A 140 12.40 21.54 -24.18
C ILE A 140 13.23 21.19 -22.94
N ASP A 141 12.62 21.29 -21.76
CA ASP A 141 13.16 20.83 -20.48
C ASP A 141 12.57 19.43 -20.28
N ASN A 142 13.38 18.39 -20.44
CA ASN A 142 12.98 17.00 -20.32
C ASN A 142 13.06 16.49 -18.87
N ASP A 143 13.95 17.03 -18.02
CA ASP A 143 14.27 16.58 -16.64
C ASP A 143 14.24 17.66 -15.53
#